data_AF-A0A1V2JP16-F1
#
_entry.id   AF-A0A1V2JP16-F1
#
_cell.length_a   1.000
_cell.length_b   1.000
_cell.length_c   1.000
_cell.angle_alpha   90.00
_cell.angle_beta   90.00
_cell.angle_gamma   90.00
#
_symmetry.space_group_name_H-M   'P 1'
#
loop_
_entity.id
_entity.type
_entity.pdbx_description
1 polymer ?
#
loop_
_entity_poly.entity_id
_entity_poly.type
_entity_poly.pdbx_seq_one_letter_code
_entity_poly.pdbx_strand_id
1 'polypeptide(L)'
;MPTRSINIRQATPDDVHALIELDAYATAHTHRRVFIHDAVVRQHCLVAVNSAGRCVGYLVLTHDFFDHGFVALVVVSPVYQHQGVALRLLTAAQAACKTPKLFTSTNASNTAAQALFAKAGFVPSGRIENLDDHDPERVYVKFIQPL
;
A
#
# COMPACT_ATOMS: atom_id res chain seq x y z
N MET A 1 -8.48 -26.13 1.84
CA MET A 1 -9.06 -24.93 2.48
C MET A 1 -9.67 -24.09 1.38
N PRO A 2 -10.95 -23.68 1.45
CA PRO A 2 -11.50 -22.80 0.43
C PRO A 2 -10.67 -21.51 0.44
N THR A 3 -10.13 -21.13 -0.70
CA THR A 3 -9.46 -19.84 -0.89
C THR A 3 -10.46 -18.75 -0.52
N ARG A 4 -10.23 -18.07 0.62
CA ARG A 4 -11.02 -16.88 0.98
C ARG A 4 -10.86 -15.89 -0.17
N SER A 5 -11.92 -15.69 -0.95
CA SER A 5 -11.89 -14.75 -2.06
C SER A 5 -11.64 -13.35 -1.51
N ILE A 6 -10.61 -12.68 -2.03
CA ILE A 6 -10.27 -11.30 -1.69
C ILE A 6 -10.54 -10.45 -2.93
N ASN A 7 -11.46 -9.52 -2.79
CA ASN A 7 -11.76 -8.51 -3.79
C ASN A 7 -10.98 -7.22 -3.48
N ILE A 8 -10.43 -6.57 -4.51
CA ILE A 8 -9.83 -5.24 -4.37
C ILE A 8 -10.76 -4.22 -5.03
N ARG A 9 -11.05 -3.13 -4.33
CA ARG A 9 -11.86 -2.04 -4.86
C ARG A 9 -11.37 -0.70 -4.32
N GLN A 10 -11.85 0.39 -4.91
CA GLN A 10 -11.72 1.72 -4.33
C GLN A 10 -12.38 1.76 -2.95
N ALA A 11 -11.73 2.40 -1.98
CA ALA A 11 -12.29 2.64 -0.66
C ALA A 11 -13.34 3.76 -0.71
N THR A 12 -14.38 3.62 0.09
CA THR A 12 -15.44 4.62 0.29
C THR A 12 -15.34 5.21 1.69
N PRO A 13 -15.99 6.35 1.98
CA PRO A 13 -16.02 6.92 3.33
C PRO A 13 -16.47 5.92 4.42
N ASP A 14 -17.35 4.97 4.07
CA ASP A 14 -17.83 3.94 5.00
C ASP A 14 -16.73 2.95 5.43
N ASP A 15 -15.65 2.82 4.65
CA ASP A 15 -14.54 1.94 4.99
C ASP A 15 -13.61 2.56 6.05
N VAL A 16 -13.59 3.89 6.21
CA VAL A 16 -12.58 4.63 7.00
C VAL A 16 -12.44 4.09 8.41
N HIS A 17 -13.56 3.83 9.10
CA HIS A 17 -13.53 3.31 10.45
C HIS A 17 -12.85 1.93 10.52
N ALA A 18 -13.21 1.03 9.59
CA ALA A 18 -12.63 -0.31 9.52
C ALA A 18 -11.13 -0.28 9.14
N LEU A 19 -10.71 0.68 8.31
CA LEU A 19 -9.30 0.88 7.97
C LEU A 19 -8.47 1.35 9.17
N ILE A 20 -9.02 2.26 9.99
CA ILE A 20 -8.37 2.73 11.23
C ILE A 20 -8.25 1.59 12.24
N GLU A 21 -9.28 0.76 12.41
CA GLU A 21 -9.21 -0.39 13.33
C GLU A 21 -8.24 -1.46 12.87
N LEU A 22 -8.11 -1.64 11.54
CA LEU A 22 -7.19 -2.61 10.95
C LEU A 22 -5.72 -2.19 11.10
N ASP A 23 -5.44 -0.89 11.06
CA ASP A 23 -4.11 -0.33 11.19
C ASP A 23 -3.78 -0.02 12.67
N ALA A 24 -3.06 -0.93 13.33
CA ALA A 24 -2.63 -0.76 14.71
C ALA A 24 -1.78 0.50 14.94
N TYR A 25 -1.12 1.04 13.91
CA TYR A 25 -0.43 2.32 14.03
C TYR A 25 -1.44 3.48 14.05
N ALA A 26 -2.50 3.41 13.23
CA ALA A 26 -3.58 4.38 13.23
C ALA A 26 -4.38 4.41 14.55
N THR A 27 -4.53 3.27 15.23
CA THR A 27 -5.21 3.23 16.54
C THR A 27 -4.44 4.03 17.60
N ALA A 28 -3.11 4.13 17.50
CA ALA A 28 -2.29 4.91 18.43
C ALA A 28 -1.99 6.34 17.96
N HIS A 29 -2.05 6.62 16.65
CA HIS A 29 -1.55 7.87 16.08
C HIS A 29 -2.60 8.62 15.25
N THR A 30 -3.06 9.76 15.76
CA THR A 30 -4.11 10.59 15.12
C THR A 30 -3.73 11.03 13.72
N HIS A 31 -2.46 11.36 13.45
CA HIS A 31 -2.01 11.80 12.13
C HIS A 31 -2.22 10.70 11.07
N ARG A 32 -2.08 9.42 11.42
CA ARG A 32 -2.35 8.30 10.50
C ARG A 32 -3.84 8.16 10.22
N ARG A 33 -4.72 8.47 11.18
CA ARG A 33 -6.19 8.48 10.97
C ARG A 33 -6.59 9.57 9.97
N VAL A 34 -6.03 10.77 10.13
CA VAL A 34 -6.24 11.89 9.20
C VAL A 34 -5.74 11.52 7.81
N PHE A 35 -4.54 10.94 7.71
CA PHE A 35 -4.00 10.45 6.44
C PHE A 35 -4.91 9.43 5.74
N ILE A 36 -5.43 8.44 6.47
CA ILE A 36 -6.37 7.44 5.93
C ILE A 36 -7.65 8.13 5.43
N HIS A 37 -8.26 9.00 6.23
CA HIS A 37 -9.46 9.73 5.85
C HIS A 37 -9.25 10.53 4.57
N ASP A 38 -8.17 11.32 4.49
CA ASP A 38 -7.87 12.16 3.33
C ASP A 38 -7.58 11.31 2.08
N ALA A 39 -6.87 10.19 2.23
CA ALA A 39 -6.63 9.26 1.14
C ALA A 39 -7.93 8.67 0.58
N VAL A 40 -8.91 8.37 1.44
CA VAL A 40 -10.23 7.88 1.02
C VAL A 40 -11.03 8.98 0.31
N VAL A 41 -11.11 10.18 0.89
CA VAL A 41 -11.85 11.31 0.30
C VAL A 41 -11.28 11.69 -1.07
N ARG A 42 -9.94 11.69 -1.21
CA ARG A 42 -9.23 12.01 -2.47
C ARG A 42 -9.24 10.87 -3.49
N GLN A 43 -9.87 9.74 -3.19
CA GLN A 43 -9.88 8.56 -4.05
C GLN A 43 -8.48 8.00 -4.33
N HIS A 44 -7.58 8.10 -3.36
CA HIS A 44 -6.22 7.54 -3.39
C HIS A 44 -6.12 6.17 -2.71
N CYS A 45 -7.18 5.70 -2.04
CA CYS A 45 -7.15 4.48 -1.23
C CYS A 45 -7.84 3.29 -1.92
N LEU A 46 -7.11 2.18 -2.08
CA LEU A 46 -7.63 0.87 -2.47
C LEU A 46 -7.78 -0.01 -1.24
N VAL A 47 -8.89 -0.74 -1.12
CA VAL A 47 -9.18 -1.65 -0.01
C VAL A 47 -9.32 -3.09 -0.50
N ALA A 48 -8.74 -4.02 0.27
CA ALA A 48 -8.93 -5.44 0.12
C ALA A 48 -10.05 -5.91 1.05
N VAL A 49 -11.06 -6.56 0.50
CA VAL A 49 -12.27 -7.00 1.22
C VAL A 49 -12.43 -8.50 1.03
N ASN A 50 -12.69 -9.23 2.11
CA ASN A 50 -12.95 -10.67 2.03
C ASN A 50 -14.40 -10.98 1.60
N SER A 51 -14.70 -12.26 1.38
CA SER A 51 -16.05 -12.70 0.98
C SER A 51 -17.17 -12.38 1.97
N ALA A 52 -16.85 -12.03 3.21
CA ALA A 52 -17.81 -11.60 4.23
C ALA A 52 -17.97 -10.07 4.31
N GLY A 53 -17.36 -9.31 3.37
CA GLY A 53 -17.43 -7.86 3.35
C GLY A 53 -16.47 -7.15 4.32
N ARG A 54 -15.57 -7.88 5.00
CA ARG A 54 -14.64 -7.28 5.96
C ARG A 54 -13.37 -6.77 5.27
N CYS A 55 -12.95 -5.56 5.63
CA CYS A 55 -11.65 -5.02 5.25
C CYS A 55 -10.51 -5.89 5.84
N VAL A 56 -9.57 -6.30 5.00
CA VAL A 56 -8.42 -7.15 5.38
C VAL A 56 -7.07 -6.55 5.00
N GLY A 57 -7.08 -5.43 4.29
CA GLY A 57 -5.91 -4.62 4.02
C GLY A 57 -6.27 -3.41 3.17
N TYR A 58 -5.36 -2.45 3.05
CA TYR A 58 -5.52 -1.31 2.17
C TYR A 58 -4.17 -0.80 1.65
N LEU A 59 -4.23 0.02 0.62
CA LEU A 59 -3.09 0.65 -0.02
C LEU A 59 -3.45 2.09 -0.37
N VAL A 60 -2.50 3.02 -0.21
CA VAL A 60 -2.63 4.40 -0.67
C VAL A 60 -1.73 4.64 -1.88
N LEU A 61 -2.33 5.02 -3.00
CA LEU A 61 -1.68 5.36 -4.27
C LEU A 61 -1.87 6.86 -4.55
N THR A 62 -0.76 7.59 -4.64
CA THR A 62 -0.72 9.01 -5.02
C THR A 62 0.02 9.19 -6.34
N HIS A 63 0.08 10.41 -6.86
CA HIS A 63 0.81 10.80 -8.09
C HIS A 63 1.66 12.06 -7.88
N ASP A 64 2.22 12.22 -6.69
CA ASP A 64 2.98 13.40 -6.24
C ASP A 64 4.49 13.16 -6.08
N PHE A 65 4.97 11.94 -6.28
CA PHE A 65 6.41 11.62 -6.20
C PHE A 65 7.10 11.95 -7.53
N PHE A 66 7.58 13.18 -7.67
CA PHE A 66 8.16 13.71 -8.92
C PHE A 66 7.21 13.50 -10.13
N ASP A 67 5.93 13.78 -9.93
CA ASP A 67 4.85 13.58 -10.91
C ASP A 67 4.67 12.12 -11.39
N HIS A 68 5.16 11.16 -10.59
CA HIS A 68 4.94 9.73 -10.81
C HIS A 68 4.04 9.12 -9.73
N GLY A 69 3.43 7.99 -10.08
CA GLY A 69 2.67 7.18 -9.15
C GLY A 69 3.54 6.72 -7.98
N PHE A 70 3.00 6.79 -6.77
CA PHE A 70 3.69 6.36 -5.55
C PHE A 70 2.76 5.57 -4.64
N VAL A 71 3.19 4.37 -4.25
CA VAL A 71 2.54 3.60 -3.20
C VAL A 71 3.04 4.15 -1.86
N ALA A 72 2.26 5.02 -1.24
CA ALA A 72 2.62 5.68 0.01
C ALA A 72 2.49 4.78 1.23
N LEU A 73 1.60 3.79 1.17
CA LEU A 73 1.34 2.90 2.29
C LEU A 73 0.70 1.60 1.82
N VAL A 74 1.09 0.48 2.44
CA VAL A 74 0.41 -0.81 2.32
C VAL A 74 0.23 -1.39 3.71
N VAL A 75 -1.00 -1.73 4.09
CA VAL A 75 -1.32 -2.38 5.37
C VAL A 75 -2.16 -3.61 5.12
N VAL A 76 -1.83 -4.71 5.79
CA VAL A 76 -2.60 -5.95 5.77
C VAL A 76 -2.83 -6.41 7.20
N SER A 77 -4.08 -6.77 7.51
CA SER A 77 -4.45 -7.34 8.81
C SER A 77 -3.55 -8.54 9.14
N PRO A 78 -3.01 -8.66 10.38
CA PRO A 78 -2.11 -9.75 10.75
C PRO A 78 -2.63 -11.15 10.40
N VAL A 79 -3.93 -11.39 10.57
CA VAL A 79 -4.58 -12.69 10.28
C VAL A 79 -4.64 -13.01 8.78
N TYR A 80 -4.45 -12.01 7.92
CA TYR A 80 -4.47 -12.11 6.45
C TYR A 80 -3.09 -11.91 5.80
N GLN A 81 -2.04 -11.75 6.60
CA GLN A 81 -0.67 -11.71 6.10
C GLN A 81 -0.25 -13.06 5.51
N HIS A 82 0.77 -13.03 4.64
CA HIS A 82 1.30 -14.20 3.93
C HIS A 82 0.29 -14.95 3.03
N GLN A 83 -0.91 -14.40 2.80
CA GLN A 83 -1.94 -14.96 1.91
C GLN A 83 -2.02 -14.23 0.55
N GLY A 84 -1.01 -13.41 0.23
CA GLY A 84 -0.94 -12.67 -1.04
C GLY A 84 -1.80 -11.40 -1.11
N VAL A 85 -2.43 -10.96 -0.01
CA VAL A 85 -3.27 -9.74 0.01
C VAL A 85 -2.49 -8.50 -0.42
N ALA A 86 -1.30 -8.28 0.15
CA ALA A 86 -0.46 -7.13 -0.21
C ALA A 86 -0.04 -7.16 -1.69
N LEU A 87 0.24 -8.34 -2.24
CA LEU A 87 0.57 -8.50 -3.65
C LEU A 87 -0.63 -8.15 -4.55
N ARG A 88 -1.84 -8.56 -4.18
CA ARG A 88 -3.07 -8.19 -4.90
C ARG A 88 -3.32 -6.68 -4.87
N LEU A 89 -3.08 -6.03 -3.72
CA LEU A 89 -3.15 -4.58 -3.59
C LEU A 89 -2.14 -3.88 -4.51
N LEU A 90 -0.88 -4.32 -4.52
CA LEU A 90 0.15 -3.77 -5.41
C LEU A 90 -0.19 -3.97 -6.90
N THR A 91 -0.72 -5.13 -7.29
CA THR A 91 -1.20 -5.37 -8.66
C THR A 91 -2.35 -4.43 -9.04
N ALA A 92 -3.28 -4.18 -8.12
CA ALA A 92 -4.37 -3.23 -8.35
C ALA A 92 -3.85 -1.79 -8.46
N ALA A 93 -2.89 -1.40 -7.61
CA ALA A 93 -2.23 -0.10 -7.69
C ALA A 93 -1.48 0.09 -9.01
N GLN A 94 -0.82 -0.97 -9.50
CA GLN A 94 -0.18 -0.98 -10.81
C GLN A 94 -1.19 -0.70 -11.93
N ALA A 95 -2.33 -1.39 -11.91
CA ALA A 95 -3.38 -1.20 -12.91
C ALA A 95 -4.05 0.19 -12.83
N ALA A 96 -4.13 0.77 -11.63
CA ALA A 96 -4.66 2.12 -11.40
C ALA A 96 -3.62 3.23 -11.64
N CYS A 97 -2.35 2.90 -11.82
CA CYS A 97 -1.29 3.88 -12.00
C CYS A 97 -1.44 4.57 -13.36
N LYS A 98 -1.46 5.91 -13.34
CA LYS A 98 -1.65 6.75 -14.53
C LYS A 98 -0.34 7.17 -15.21
N THR A 99 0.80 6.71 -14.69
CA THR A 99 2.13 7.15 -15.13
C THR A 99 2.97 5.94 -15.56
N PRO A 100 3.97 6.12 -16.46
CA PRO A 100 4.82 5.02 -16.93
C PRO A 100 5.71 4.38 -15.85
N LYS A 101 5.77 4.98 -14.66
CA LYS A 101 6.55 4.49 -13.52
C LYS A 101 5.67 4.52 -12.28
N LEU A 102 5.78 3.47 -11.47
CA LEU A 102 5.19 3.39 -10.13
C LEU A 102 6.34 3.20 -9.14
N PHE A 103 6.40 4.08 -8.15
CA PHE A 103 7.41 4.05 -7.09
C PHE A 103 6.80 3.59 -5.77
N THR A 104 7.65 3.13 -4.87
CA THR A 104 7.35 2.86 -3.46
C THR A 104 8.65 2.95 -2.68
N SER A 105 8.57 3.07 -1.36
CA SER A 105 9.75 2.91 -0.51
C SER A 105 9.45 2.03 0.69
N THR A 106 10.52 1.62 1.38
CA THR A 106 10.44 1.06 2.72
C THR A 106 11.80 1.18 3.41
N ASN A 107 11.82 1.27 4.74
CA ASN A 107 13.05 1.28 5.52
C ASN A 107 13.97 0.08 5.21
N ALA A 108 15.27 0.29 5.35
CA ALA A 108 16.28 -0.73 5.11
C ALA A 108 16.16 -1.95 6.05
N SER A 109 15.61 -1.75 7.26
CA SER A 109 15.30 -2.82 8.21
C SER A 109 14.07 -3.66 7.83
N ASN A 110 13.16 -3.14 7.00
CA ASN A 110 11.89 -3.80 6.66
C ASN A 110 12.07 -4.83 5.53
N THR A 111 12.76 -5.93 5.86
CA THR A 111 13.06 -7.01 4.91
C THR A 111 11.80 -7.68 4.33
N ALA A 112 10.69 -7.67 5.07
CA ALA A 112 9.41 -8.22 4.61
C ALA A 112 8.82 -7.41 3.44
N ALA A 113 8.80 -6.08 3.56
CA ALA A 113 8.35 -5.19 2.48
C ALA A 113 9.29 -5.26 1.27
N GLN A 114 10.61 -5.33 1.48
CA GLN A 114 11.58 -5.49 0.39
C GLN A 114 11.36 -6.79 -0.39
N ALA A 115 11.12 -7.91 0.31
CA ALA A 115 10.78 -9.18 -0.33
C ALA A 115 9.43 -9.13 -1.06
N LEU A 116 8.44 -8.41 -0.53
CA LEU A 116 7.16 -8.17 -1.20
C LEU A 116 7.35 -7.38 -2.50
N PHE A 117 8.11 -6.28 -2.47
CA PHE A 117 8.37 -5.45 -3.65
C PHE A 117 9.11 -6.21 -4.74
N ALA A 118 10.12 -7.00 -4.37
CA ALA A 118 10.81 -7.89 -5.30
C ALA A 118 9.85 -8.90 -5.95
N LYS A 119 8.98 -9.54 -5.15
CA LYS A 119 7.93 -10.46 -5.67
C LYS A 119 6.91 -9.75 -6.57
N ALA A 120 6.63 -8.49 -6.29
CA ALA A 120 5.76 -7.65 -7.11
C ALA A 120 6.46 -7.10 -8.36
N GLY A 121 7.73 -7.43 -8.61
CA GLY A 121 8.48 -7.03 -9.80
C GLY A 121 8.95 -5.58 -9.78
N PHE A 122 9.04 -4.97 -8.61
CA PHE A 122 9.75 -3.71 -8.44
C PHE A 122 11.26 -3.97 -8.38
N VAL A 123 12.04 -3.01 -8.87
CA VAL A 123 13.51 -3.04 -8.83
C VAL A 123 14.03 -1.89 -7.95
N PRO A 124 15.18 -2.04 -7.27
CA PRO A 124 15.78 -0.95 -6.50
C PRO A 124 16.04 0.28 -7.40
N SER A 125 15.78 1.47 -6.86
CA SER A 125 15.85 2.74 -7.59
C SER A 125 16.51 3.88 -6.82
N GLY A 126 17.11 3.59 -5.66
CA GLY A 126 17.83 4.57 -4.86
C GLY A 126 17.57 4.41 -3.36
N ARG A 127 17.99 5.40 -2.60
CA ARG A 127 17.69 5.51 -1.17
C ARG A 127 17.55 6.96 -0.77
N ILE A 128 16.79 7.21 0.30
CA ILE A 128 16.67 8.50 0.95
C ILE A 128 17.23 8.36 2.36
N GLU A 129 18.24 9.17 2.66
CA GLU A 129 18.88 9.22 3.97
C GLU A 129 18.22 10.31 4.84
N ASN A 130 18.53 10.33 6.13
CA ASN A 130 18.10 11.39 7.07
C ASN A 130 16.58 11.49 7.31
N LEU A 131 15.83 10.40 7.13
CA LEU A 131 14.41 10.29 7.53
C LEU A 131 14.28 9.66 8.92
N ASP A 132 14.75 8.42 9.06
CA ASP A 132 14.87 7.72 10.34
C ASP A 132 16.35 7.50 10.69
N ASP A 133 16.67 7.65 11.98
CA ASP A 133 18.04 7.47 12.47
C ASP A 133 18.52 6.03 12.22
N HIS A 134 19.61 5.92 11.47
CA HIS A 134 20.27 4.67 11.11
C HIS A 134 19.42 3.67 10.29
N ASP A 135 18.29 4.09 9.71
CA ASP A 135 17.42 3.21 8.93
C ASP A 135 16.88 3.88 7.65
N PRO A 136 17.75 4.08 6.63
CA PRO A 136 17.38 4.83 5.43
C PRO A 136 16.26 4.16 4.64
N GLU A 137 15.45 4.97 3.97
CA GLU A 137 14.39 4.53 3.07
C GLU A 137 14.99 3.98 1.77
N ARG A 138 14.66 2.75 1.40
CA ARG A 138 15.02 2.15 0.11
C ARG A 138 13.91 2.44 -0.88
N VAL A 139 14.25 3.11 -1.98
CA VAL A 139 13.29 3.44 -3.04
C VAL A 139 13.30 2.35 -4.10
N TYR A 140 12.12 1.99 -4.57
CA TYR A 140 11.89 0.99 -5.60
C TYR A 140 11.04 1.55 -6.72
N VAL A 141 11.26 1.07 -7.94
CA VAL A 141 10.49 1.45 -9.13
C VAL A 141 9.97 0.21 -9.86
N LYS A 142 8.76 0.33 -10.41
CA LYS A 142 8.21 -0.59 -11.39
C LYS A 142 7.86 0.20 -12.65
N PHE A 143 8.35 -0.27 -13.79
CA PHE A 143 8.03 0.30 -15.09
C PHE A 143 6.67 -0.24 -15.54
N ILE A 144 5.72 0.67 -15.72
CA ILE A 144 4.40 0.38 -16.28
C ILE A 144 4.57 0.58 -17.78
N GLN A 145 4.59 -0.52 -18.54
CA GLN A 145 4.74 -0.46 -19.99
C GLN A 145 3.72 0.54 -20.54
N PRO A 146 4.12 1.48 -21.44
CA PRO A 146 3.12 2.23 -22.18
C PRO A 146 2.26 1.23 -22.96
N LEU A 147 0.95 1.42 -22.94
CA LEU A 147 0.08 0.89 -23.99
C LEU A 147 0.56 1.39 -25.36
#